data_AF-A0A2E7JMW6-F1
#
_entry.id   AF-A0A2E7JMW6-F1
#
_cell.length_a   1.000
_cell.length_b   1.000
_cell.length_c   1.000
_cell.angle_alpha   90.00
_cell.angle_beta   90.00
_cell.angle_gamma   90.00
#
_symmetry.space_group_name_H-M   'P 1'
#
loop_
_entity.id
_entity.type
_entity.pdbx_description
1 polymer ?
#
loop_
_entity_poly.entity_id
_entity_poly.type
_entity_poly.pdbx_seq_one_letter_code
_entity_poly.pdbx_strand_id
1 'polypeptide(L)'
;MNWEIKKRGRVTYYRKKTNDVFSDLVVEELDNGDLKIRFVGMTGAIAASNELELEDIARMDPAREIPRIFDTWEMYVREAGLCDSLAELDFLEVHSFGAAPKEPNPITEPEKYAAEKKRIRQDYARAYANYWKEKMPDNGLPVRFTVYLEELPDVDASYEFGAVALLQKA
;
A
#
# COMPACT_ATOMS: atom_id res chain seq x y z
N MET A 1 4.63 -0.61 17.64
CA MET A 1 5.50 -1.43 16.77
C MET A 1 6.94 -1.41 17.27
N ASN A 2 7.66 -2.55 17.26
CA ASN A 2 9.04 -2.64 17.77
C ASN A 2 10.03 -2.57 16.60
N TRP A 3 10.42 -1.36 16.22
CA TRP A 3 11.34 -1.12 15.10
C TRP A 3 12.78 -1.50 15.43
N GLU A 4 13.46 -2.10 14.45
CA GLU A 4 14.91 -2.01 14.31
C GLU A 4 15.22 -0.83 13.38
N ILE A 5 15.91 0.19 13.92
CA ILE A 5 16.16 1.45 13.22
C ILE A 5 17.65 1.56 12.90
N LYS A 6 17.98 1.86 11.65
CA LYS A 6 19.35 2.09 11.21
C LYS A 6 19.47 3.42 10.47
N LYS A 7 20.30 4.34 10.97
CA LYS A 7 20.60 5.61 10.28
C LYS A 7 21.94 5.54 9.56
N ARG A 8 21.99 6.00 8.31
CA ARG A 8 23.18 6.10 7.45
C ARG A 8 23.18 7.43 6.70
N GLY A 9 23.89 8.42 7.23
CA GLY A 9 23.85 9.78 6.69
C GLY A 9 22.43 10.35 6.77
N ARG A 10 21.89 10.79 5.63
CA ARG A 10 20.54 11.35 5.50
C ARG A 10 19.43 10.30 5.47
N VAL A 11 19.77 9.01 5.40
CA VAL A 11 18.78 7.93 5.24
C VAL A 11 18.59 7.18 6.55
N THR A 12 17.34 6.97 6.94
CA THR A 12 16.93 6.15 8.09
C THR A 12 16.07 4.99 7.59
N TYR A 13 16.42 3.78 7.99
CA TYR A 13 15.72 2.55 7.65
C TYR A 13 14.95 2.06 8.88
N TYR A 14 13.66 1.79 8.70
CA TYR A 14 12.79 1.20 9.71
C TYR A 14 12.40 -0.21 9.25
N ARG A 15 12.72 -1.21 10.07
CA ARG A 15 12.44 -2.61 9.78
C ARG A 15 11.84 -3.27 11.01
N LYS A 16 10.77 -4.02 10.88
CA LYS A 16 10.26 -4.86 11.98
C LYS A 16 11.30 -5.92 12.33
N LYS A 17 11.49 -6.19 13.62
CA LYS A 17 12.45 -7.22 14.08
C LYS A 17 12.16 -8.63 13.54
N THR A 18 10.93 -8.88 13.12
CA THR A 18 10.46 -10.15 12.54
C THR A 18 10.74 -10.29 11.04
N ASN A 19 11.16 -9.22 10.36
CA ASN A 19 11.40 -9.20 8.92
C ASN A 19 12.87 -8.93 8.65
N ASP A 20 13.64 -9.85 8.07
CA ASP A 20 15.07 -9.73 7.78
C ASP A 20 15.44 -9.47 6.32
N VAL A 21 14.43 -9.31 5.46
CA VAL A 21 14.63 -9.23 4.00
C VAL A 21 14.63 -7.79 3.49
N PHE A 22 13.77 -6.93 4.03
CA PHE A 22 13.60 -5.55 3.57
C PHE A 22 13.23 -4.60 4.72
N SER A 23 13.26 -3.29 4.45
CA SER A 23 12.76 -2.25 5.36
C SER A 23 11.29 -1.95 5.07
N ASP A 24 10.50 -1.76 6.11
CA ASP A 24 9.07 -1.40 6.01
C ASP A 24 8.89 0.07 5.64
N LEU A 25 9.81 0.92 6.10
CA LEU A 25 9.95 2.32 5.66
C LEU A 25 11.43 2.66 5.42
N VAL A 26 11.68 3.48 4.40
CA VAL A 26 12.97 4.15 4.20
C VAL A 26 12.73 5.65 4.09
N VAL A 27 13.33 6.39 5.01
CA VAL A 27 13.17 7.85 5.13
C VAL A 27 14.47 8.54 4.74
N GLU A 28 14.39 9.49 3.82
CA GLU A 28 15.48 10.34 3.38
C GLU A 28 15.22 11.78 3.81
N GLU A 29 16.09 12.34 4.65
CA GLU A 29 16.05 13.74 5.08
C GLU A 29 16.64 14.64 3.99
N LEU A 30 15.83 15.58 3.50
CA LEU A 30 16.20 16.53 2.45
C LEU A 30 16.92 17.76 3.04
N ASP A 31 17.57 18.56 2.19
CA ASP A 31 18.36 19.72 2.63
C ASP A 31 17.55 20.79 3.39
N ASN A 32 16.25 20.87 3.12
CA ASN A 32 15.32 21.77 3.80
C ASN A 32 14.68 21.16 5.06
N GLY A 33 15.06 19.94 5.46
CA GLY A 33 14.49 19.25 6.62
C GLY A 33 13.25 18.40 6.32
N ASP A 34 12.69 18.50 5.12
CA ASP A 34 11.59 17.63 4.68
C ASP A 34 12.03 16.15 4.68
N LEU A 35 11.05 15.25 4.82
CA LEU A 35 11.31 13.82 4.81
C LEU A 35 10.66 13.19 3.57
N LYS A 36 11.48 12.57 2.71
CA LYS A 36 10.99 11.70 1.65
C LYS A 36 10.88 10.28 2.16
N ILE A 37 9.67 9.74 2.19
CA ILE A 37 9.33 8.44 2.77
C ILE A 37 9.03 7.46 1.64
N ARG A 38 9.73 6.33 1.62
CA ARG A 38 9.46 5.20 0.73
C ARG A 38 8.81 4.09 1.54
N PHE A 39 7.64 3.66 1.09
CA PHE A 39 6.86 2.60 1.72
C PHE A 39 7.20 1.26 1.11
N VAL A 40 7.18 0.21 1.93
CA VAL A 40 7.23 -1.17 1.47
C VAL A 40 6.05 -1.51 0.56
N GLY A 41 6.28 -2.45 -0.35
CA GLY A 41 5.21 -3.16 -1.06
C GLY A 41 4.18 -3.71 -0.07
N MET A 42 2.91 -3.38 -0.25
CA MET A 42 1.84 -3.75 0.68
C MET A 42 0.61 -4.26 -0.06
N THR A 43 0.07 -5.38 0.43
CA THR A 43 -1.17 -5.99 -0.06
C THR A 43 -2.26 -5.93 1.01
N GLY A 44 -3.51 -5.79 0.58
CA GLY A 44 -4.64 -5.59 1.50
C GLY A 44 -5.27 -6.87 2.05
N ALA A 45 -4.80 -8.03 1.61
CA ALA A 45 -5.32 -9.34 2.02
C ALA A 45 -4.55 -9.89 3.22
N ILE A 46 -3.71 -10.92 3.06
CA ILE A 46 -2.98 -11.56 4.16
C ILE A 46 -2.04 -10.58 4.85
N ALA A 47 -1.27 -9.79 4.09
CA ALA A 47 -0.26 -8.90 4.67
C ALA A 47 -0.89 -7.85 5.59
N ALA A 48 -1.81 -7.03 5.07
CA ALA A 48 -2.47 -6.01 5.89
C ALA A 48 -3.32 -6.61 7.02
N SER A 49 -3.94 -7.78 6.84
CA SER A 49 -4.71 -8.42 7.93
C SER A 49 -3.80 -8.85 9.09
N ASN A 50 -2.59 -9.34 8.80
CA ASN A 50 -1.61 -9.64 9.83
C ASN A 50 -1.10 -8.38 10.53
N GLU A 51 -0.81 -7.32 9.78
CA GLU A 51 -0.30 -6.06 10.34
C GLU A 51 -1.33 -5.32 11.19
N LEU A 52 -2.59 -5.35 10.76
CA LEU A 52 -3.71 -4.69 11.43
C LEU A 52 -4.45 -5.62 12.42
N GLU A 53 -3.94 -6.83 12.65
CA GLU A 53 -4.51 -7.84 13.55
C GLU A 53 -6.01 -8.12 13.29
N LEU A 54 -6.39 -8.21 12.01
CA LEU A 54 -7.77 -8.46 11.58
C LEU A 54 -8.11 -9.95 11.58
N GLU A 55 -9.34 -10.29 11.96
CA GLU A 55 -9.82 -11.69 12.00
C GLU A 55 -10.15 -12.27 10.61
N ASP A 56 -10.34 -11.42 9.59
CA ASP A 56 -10.77 -11.81 8.25
C ASP A 56 -9.78 -11.42 7.14
N ILE A 57 -9.69 -12.26 6.11
CA ILE A 57 -8.88 -11.98 4.92
C ILE A 57 -9.77 -11.40 3.80
N ALA A 58 -9.37 -10.23 3.29
CA ALA A 58 -10.02 -9.59 2.14
C ALA A 58 -9.54 -10.21 0.82
N ARG A 59 -9.90 -11.47 0.57
CA ARG A 59 -9.48 -12.19 -0.65
C ARG A 59 -10.18 -11.63 -1.90
N MET A 60 -9.38 -11.14 -2.86
CA MET A 60 -9.84 -10.59 -4.14
C MET A 60 -10.96 -9.54 -3.99
N ASP A 61 -10.86 -8.71 -2.96
CA ASP A 61 -11.85 -7.72 -2.58
C ASP A 61 -11.21 -6.32 -2.45
N PRO A 62 -11.02 -5.62 -3.59
CA PRO A 62 -10.42 -4.29 -3.59
C PRO A 62 -11.12 -3.27 -2.68
N ALA A 63 -12.41 -3.42 -2.42
CA ALA A 63 -13.15 -2.49 -1.57
C ALA A 63 -12.67 -2.52 -0.11
N ARG A 64 -12.24 -3.70 0.36
CA ARG A 64 -11.62 -3.88 1.69
C ARG A 64 -10.11 -3.79 1.63
N GLU A 65 -9.47 -4.35 0.60
CA GLU A 65 -8.02 -4.40 0.49
C GLU A 65 -7.38 -3.00 0.39
N ILE A 66 -7.94 -2.11 -0.43
CA ILE A 66 -7.29 -0.82 -0.71
C ILE A 66 -7.21 0.07 0.53
N PRO A 67 -8.28 0.26 1.32
CA PRO A 67 -8.18 0.97 2.60
C PRO A 67 -7.17 0.33 3.55
N ARG A 68 -7.17 -1.01 3.67
CA ARG A 68 -6.26 -1.74 4.57
C ARG A 68 -4.79 -1.47 4.25
N ILE A 69 -4.41 -1.40 2.97
CA ILE A 69 -3.05 -1.04 2.55
C ILE A 69 -2.63 0.31 3.13
N PHE A 70 -3.47 1.34 2.94
CA PHE A 70 -3.17 2.68 3.42
C PHE A 70 -3.21 2.75 4.95
N ASP A 71 -4.16 2.09 5.61
CA ASP A 71 -4.25 2.06 7.06
C ASP A 71 -3.02 1.37 7.69
N THR A 72 -2.47 0.34 7.05
CA THR A 72 -1.18 -0.26 7.45
C THR A 72 -0.04 0.75 7.33
N TRP A 73 0.04 1.50 6.23
CA TRP A 73 1.06 2.54 6.09
C TRP A 73 0.89 3.70 7.07
N GLU A 74 -0.35 4.10 7.38
CA GLU A 74 -0.65 5.11 8.41
C GLU A 74 -0.15 4.63 9.77
N MET A 75 -0.45 3.38 10.13
CA MET A 75 0.07 2.77 11.35
C MET A 75 1.61 2.82 11.37
N TYR A 76 2.29 2.49 10.27
CA TYR A 76 3.75 2.51 10.22
C TYR A 76 4.34 3.90 10.48
N VAL A 77 3.83 4.95 9.83
CA VAL A 77 4.38 6.30 9.99
C VAL A 77 4.12 6.87 11.38
N ARG A 78 2.96 6.55 11.97
CA ARG A 78 2.62 6.89 13.36
C ARG A 78 3.55 6.20 14.35
N GLU A 79 3.71 4.90 14.21
CA GLU A 79 4.58 4.08 15.06
C GLU A 79 6.07 4.41 14.90
N ALA A 80 6.47 4.92 13.73
CA ALA A 80 7.82 5.44 13.49
C ALA A 80 8.03 6.86 14.05
N GLY A 81 6.98 7.51 14.54
CA GLY A 81 7.02 8.89 15.05
C GLY A 81 7.27 9.93 13.96
N LEU A 82 6.83 9.68 12.73
CA LEU A 82 7.04 10.58 11.59
C LEU A 82 5.91 11.61 11.45
N CYS A 83 4.66 11.17 11.52
CA CYS A 83 3.45 11.99 11.45
C CYS A 83 2.26 11.24 12.07
N ASP A 84 1.17 11.94 12.38
CA ASP A 84 -0.02 11.36 13.00
C ASP A 84 -1.02 10.82 11.97
N SER A 85 -0.97 11.28 10.72
CA SER A 85 -1.82 10.78 9.63
C SER A 85 -1.13 10.81 8.26
N LEU A 86 -1.56 9.92 7.36
CA LEU A 86 -1.18 10.00 5.94
C LEU A 86 -1.65 11.28 5.25
N ALA A 87 -2.68 11.96 5.78
CA ALA A 87 -3.14 13.25 5.25
C ALA A 87 -2.06 14.36 5.36
N GLU A 88 -1.08 14.22 6.25
CA GLU A 88 0.06 15.13 6.36
C GLU A 88 1.14 14.89 5.29
N LEU A 89 0.99 13.85 4.47
CA LEU A 89 1.95 13.46 3.46
C LEU A 89 1.49 13.82 2.05
N ASP A 90 2.38 14.44 1.28
CA ASP A 90 2.22 14.57 -0.15
C ASP A 90 2.70 13.30 -0.85
N PHE A 91 1.78 12.43 -1.24
CA PHE A 91 2.14 11.27 -2.06
C PHE A 91 2.58 11.74 -3.45
N LEU A 92 3.83 11.45 -3.80
CA LEU A 92 4.40 11.81 -5.09
C LEU A 92 4.04 10.76 -6.13
N GLU A 93 4.20 9.47 -5.77
CA GLU A 93 3.96 8.34 -6.66
C GLU A 93 3.31 7.16 -5.93
N VAL A 94 2.42 6.47 -6.63
CA VAL A 94 1.88 5.16 -6.23
C VAL A 94 2.06 4.18 -7.39
N HIS A 95 2.75 3.08 -7.13
CA HIS A 95 2.95 1.97 -8.07
C HIS A 95 1.98 0.87 -7.69
N SER A 96 1.12 0.47 -8.63
CA SER A 96 0.07 -0.51 -8.37
C SER A 96 0.24 -1.75 -9.24
N PHE A 97 0.25 -2.91 -8.62
CA PHE A 97 0.37 -4.20 -9.29
C PHE A 97 -0.90 -5.01 -9.04
N GLY A 98 -1.70 -5.24 -10.07
CA GLY A 98 -2.95 -6.01 -9.98
C GLY A 98 -2.73 -7.47 -10.34
N ALA A 99 -3.16 -8.39 -9.48
CA ALA A 99 -3.10 -9.83 -9.73
C ALA A 99 -4.20 -10.31 -10.70
N ALA A 100 -3.99 -11.49 -11.30
CA ALA A 100 -5.05 -12.22 -11.97
C ALA A 100 -6.14 -12.67 -10.99
N PRO A 101 -7.44 -12.70 -11.38
CA PRO A 101 -8.49 -13.39 -10.64
C PRO A 101 -8.07 -14.81 -10.22
N LYS A 102 -8.32 -15.17 -8.96
CA LYS A 102 -8.02 -16.52 -8.44
C LYS A 102 -9.05 -17.53 -8.90
N GLU A 103 -10.28 -17.07 -9.05
CA GLU A 103 -11.42 -17.80 -9.60
C GLU A 103 -12.29 -16.80 -10.37
N PRO A 104 -13.09 -17.23 -11.35
CA PRO A 104 -13.21 -18.59 -11.89
C PRO A 104 -12.04 -18.97 -12.82
N ASN A 105 -11.98 -20.20 -13.32
CA ASN A 105 -10.83 -20.66 -14.13
C ASN A 105 -10.85 -20.04 -15.55
N PRO A 106 -9.74 -19.43 -16.03
CA PRO A 106 -9.72 -18.73 -17.32
C PRO A 106 -9.85 -19.65 -18.56
N ILE A 107 -9.56 -20.94 -18.42
CA ILE A 107 -9.63 -21.93 -19.52
C ILE A 107 -11.03 -22.52 -19.61
N THR A 108 -11.61 -22.92 -18.48
CA THR A 108 -12.93 -23.59 -18.47
C THR A 108 -14.09 -22.61 -18.39
N GLU A 109 -13.87 -21.38 -17.90
CA GLU A 109 -14.90 -20.35 -17.69
C GLU A 109 -14.44 -18.95 -18.15
N PRO A 110 -14.00 -18.78 -19.42
CA PRO A 110 -13.35 -17.56 -19.89
C PRO A 110 -14.21 -16.30 -19.77
N GLU A 111 -15.52 -16.39 -20.02
CA GLU A 111 -16.44 -15.25 -19.93
C GLU A 111 -16.61 -14.78 -18.48
N LYS A 112 -16.75 -15.72 -17.54
CA LYS A 112 -16.88 -15.39 -16.12
C LYS A 112 -15.56 -14.83 -15.57
N TYR A 113 -14.42 -15.36 -16.01
CA TYR A 113 -13.10 -14.84 -15.64
C TYR A 113 -12.91 -13.40 -16.15
N ALA A 114 -13.32 -13.12 -17.38
CA ALA A 114 -13.29 -11.77 -17.94
C ALA A 114 -14.20 -10.79 -17.16
N ALA A 115 -15.38 -11.26 -16.76
CA ALA A 115 -16.30 -10.49 -15.91
C ALA A 115 -15.70 -10.19 -14.54
N GLU A 116 -15.07 -11.17 -13.91
CA GLU A 116 -14.43 -11.00 -12.60
C GLU A 116 -13.24 -10.05 -12.66
N LYS A 117 -12.41 -10.17 -13.70
CA LYS A 117 -11.31 -9.22 -13.97
C LYS A 117 -11.84 -7.79 -14.13
N LYS A 118 -12.99 -7.61 -14.78
CA LYS A 118 -13.63 -6.30 -14.90
C LYS A 118 -14.14 -5.78 -13.55
N ARG A 119 -14.81 -6.64 -12.76
CA ARG A 119 -15.31 -6.31 -11.42
C ARG A 119 -14.17 -5.82 -10.52
N ILE A 120 -13.10 -6.61 -10.38
CA ILE A 120 -11.94 -6.28 -9.54
C ILE A 120 -11.34 -4.93 -9.93
N ARG A 121 -11.19 -4.66 -11.23
CA ARG A 121 -10.65 -3.37 -11.71
C ARG A 121 -11.58 -2.19 -11.42
N GLN A 122 -12.88 -2.38 -11.53
CA GLN A 122 -13.87 -1.35 -11.21
C GLN A 122 -13.91 -1.07 -9.70
N ASP A 123 -13.89 -2.11 -8.89
CA ASP A 123 -13.89 -2.01 -7.43
C ASP A 123 -12.61 -1.36 -6.93
N TYR A 124 -11.46 -1.72 -7.51
CA TYR A 124 -10.18 -1.06 -7.28
C TYR A 124 -10.25 0.44 -7.55
N ALA A 125 -10.68 0.83 -8.76
CA ALA A 125 -10.74 2.23 -9.15
C ALA A 125 -11.65 3.04 -8.22
N ARG A 126 -12.78 2.45 -7.81
CA ARG A 126 -13.72 3.05 -6.87
C ARG A 126 -13.12 3.18 -5.47
N ALA A 127 -12.56 2.10 -4.93
CA ALA A 127 -11.98 2.09 -3.59
C ALA A 127 -10.81 3.07 -3.46
N TYR A 128 -9.90 3.07 -4.44
CA TYR A 128 -8.80 4.02 -4.49
C TYR A 128 -9.29 5.46 -4.54
N ALA A 129 -10.21 5.79 -5.46
CA ALA A 129 -10.72 7.15 -5.59
C ALA A 129 -11.49 7.61 -4.33
N ASN A 130 -12.24 6.72 -3.69
CA ASN A 130 -12.96 7.04 -2.46
C ASN A 130 -12.00 7.29 -1.30
N TYR A 131 -10.92 6.51 -1.16
CA TYR A 131 -9.93 6.71 -0.10
C TYR A 131 -9.36 8.13 -0.14
N TRP A 132 -8.92 8.61 -1.32
CA TRP A 132 -8.45 10.00 -1.48
C TRP A 132 -9.54 11.01 -1.11
N LYS A 133 -10.75 10.87 -1.68
CA LYS A 133 -11.84 11.83 -1.46
C LYS A 133 -12.31 11.93 -0.01
N GLU A 134 -12.27 10.82 0.73
CA GLU A 134 -12.84 10.73 2.07
C GLU A 134 -11.79 10.90 3.17
N LYS A 135 -10.58 10.40 2.96
CA LYS A 135 -9.50 10.40 3.98
C LYS A 135 -8.45 11.47 3.76
N MET A 136 -8.22 11.87 2.51
CA MET A 136 -7.17 12.82 2.13
C MET A 136 -7.71 13.88 1.15
N PRO A 137 -8.83 14.57 1.47
CA PRO A 137 -9.52 15.45 0.53
C PRO A 137 -8.70 16.69 0.14
N ASP A 138 -7.76 17.10 0.99
CA ASP A 138 -6.93 18.29 0.78
C ASP A 138 -5.61 17.96 0.05
N ASN A 139 -5.27 16.68 -0.08
CA ASN A 139 -4.03 16.23 -0.73
C ASN A 139 -4.16 16.27 -2.26
N GLY A 140 -3.05 16.51 -2.94
CA GLY A 140 -2.92 16.23 -4.37
C GLY A 140 -3.03 14.72 -4.66
N LEU A 141 -3.41 14.36 -5.89
CA LEU A 141 -3.36 12.96 -6.34
C LEU A 141 -1.95 12.63 -6.86
N PRO A 142 -1.35 11.50 -6.44
CA PRO A 142 -0.02 11.10 -6.89
C PRO A 142 0.00 10.74 -8.38
N VAL A 143 1.17 10.84 -9.01
CA VAL A 143 1.35 10.13 -10.28
C VAL A 143 1.21 8.62 -10.04
N ARG A 144 0.60 7.92 -10.99
CA ARG A 144 0.31 6.49 -10.83
C ARG A 144 0.52 5.74 -12.12
N PHE A 145 1.15 4.57 -12.01
CA PHE A 145 1.07 3.54 -13.04
C PHE A 145 0.51 2.24 -12.45
N THR A 146 -0.12 1.44 -13.32
CA THR A 146 -0.69 0.15 -12.95
C THR A 146 -0.22 -0.91 -13.93
N VAL A 147 0.33 -2.00 -13.41
CA VAL A 147 0.69 -3.20 -14.18
C VAL A 147 -0.18 -4.36 -13.72
N TYR A 148 -0.58 -5.24 -14.64
CA TYR A 148 -1.30 -6.46 -14.30
C TYR A 148 -0.38 -7.66 -14.42
N LEU A 149 -0.25 -8.41 -13.33
CA LEU A 149 0.62 -9.58 -13.18
C LEU A 149 -0.21 -10.86 -13.13
N GLU A 150 0.46 -12.00 -13.29
CA GLU A 150 -0.16 -13.29 -13.04
C GLU A 150 -0.41 -13.50 -11.55
N GLU A 151 0.58 -13.22 -10.70
CA GLU A 151 0.51 -13.45 -9.27
C GLU A 151 1.29 -12.40 -8.46
N LEU A 152 0.93 -12.28 -7.18
CA LEU A 152 1.59 -11.49 -6.15
C LEU A 152 2.07 -12.45 -5.03
N PRO A 153 3.06 -12.08 -4.21
CA PRO A 153 3.48 -12.89 -3.06
C PRO A 153 2.33 -13.21 -2.10
N ASP A 154 1.40 -12.27 -1.91
CA ASP A 154 0.12 -12.51 -1.25
C ASP A 154 -0.87 -13.13 -2.23
N VAL A 155 -1.08 -14.43 -2.10
CA VAL A 155 -1.90 -15.22 -3.04
C VAL A 155 -3.40 -14.91 -2.95
N ASP A 156 -3.86 -14.21 -1.91
CA ASP A 156 -5.26 -13.82 -1.75
C ASP A 156 -5.52 -12.36 -2.19
N ALA A 157 -4.47 -11.56 -2.39
CA ALA A 157 -4.59 -10.15 -2.74
C ALA A 157 -4.94 -9.94 -4.21
N SER A 158 -5.75 -8.91 -4.45
CA SER A 158 -6.02 -8.36 -5.79
C SER A 158 -4.99 -7.32 -6.21
N TYR A 159 -4.41 -6.56 -5.26
CA TYR A 159 -3.40 -5.54 -5.56
C TYR A 159 -2.27 -5.48 -4.53
N GLU A 160 -1.07 -5.18 -5.01
CA GLU A 160 0.06 -4.71 -4.21
C GLU A 160 0.41 -3.27 -4.58
N PHE A 161 0.64 -2.43 -3.57
CA PHE A 161 1.06 -1.05 -3.75
C PHE A 161 2.47 -0.83 -3.23
N GLY A 162 3.24 -0.01 -3.95
CA GLY A 162 4.40 0.71 -3.41
C GLY A 162 4.18 2.21 -3.56
N ALA A 163 4.74 3.02 -2.66
CA ALA A 163 4.55 4.46 -2.72
C ALA A 163 5.78 5.23 -2.25
N VAL A 164 5.88 6.47 -2.72
CA VAL A 164 6.79 7.48 -2.18
C VAL A 164 5.99 8.73 -1.85
N ALA A 165 6.19 9.24 -0.65
CA ALA A 165 5.56 10.47 -0.18
C ALA A 165 6.59 11.43 0.41
N LEU A 166 6.17 12.67 0.57
CA LEU A 166 6.93 13.75 1.17
C LEU A 166 6.19 14.24 2.41
N LEU A 167 6.86 14.27 3.55
CA LEU A 167 6.44 15.04 4.71
C LEU A 167 7.17 16.38 4.66
N GLN A 168 6.43 17.46 4.46
CA GLN A 168 6.97 18.81 4.44
C GLN A 168 7.09 19.32 5.88
N LYS A 169 8.31 19.62 6.31
CA LYS A 169 8.55 20.24 7.63
C LYS A 169 8.64 21.75 7.43
N ALA A 170 7.60 22.46 7.86
CA ALA A 170 7.54 23.91 7.83
C ALA A 170 8.67 24.58 8.61
#